data_AF-A0A6G1S752-F1
#
_entry.id   AF-A0A6G1S752-F1
#
_cell.length_a   1.000
_cell.length_b   1.000
_cell.length_c   1.000
_cell.angle_alpha   90.00
_cell.angle_beta   90.00
_cell.angle_gamma   90.00
#
_symmetry.space_group_name_H-M   'P 1'
#
loop_
_entity.id
_entity.type
_entity.pdbx_description
1 polymer ?
#
loop_
_entity_poly.entity_id
_entity_poly.type
_entity_poly.pdbx_seq_one_letter_code
_entity_poly.pdbx_strand_id
1 'polypeptide(L)'
;MVARDFDTALWLHNKLGTSNDQWSGKTIVSQLSRDKLRNIRDCFIDLQPQVKLKLLLAIIHIAKRNVEDWRAELEDILDIAVLDDSGQRWVSTIAELLRYYPRDFQINLNIVENTSVFNDLVTELKNAFDEIDIDCAMLPLECIYLNKNAMTALFGPQPLPEKHFTLIRKPKSAAIRAELLQRSSDALSGKSLTTTPSIPIRMRGVSDTPLRGISAKSPFASVMKANSAAKGSGPIKSQPKLRDGGVKLLEIDQQPSTSRKRKKEFCSG
;
A
#
# COMPACT_ATOMS: atom_id res chain seq x y z
N MET A 1 -41.07 27.49 5.07
CA MET A 1 -40.20 26.35 4.70
C MET A 1 -38.89 26.83 4.08
N VAL A 2 -38.93 27.80 3.15
CA VAL A 2 -37.81 28.44 2.42
C VAL A 2 -36.55 28.81 3.24
N ALA A 3 -36.67 29.17 4.51
CA ALA A 3 -35.50 29.60 5.30
C ALA A 3 -34.54 28.45 5.70
N ARG A 4 -35.02 27.20 5.79
CA ARG A 4 -34.18 26.04 6.16
C ARG A 4 -33.32 25.54 5.00
N ASP A 5 -33.85 25.67 3.78
CA ASP A 5 -33.20 25.16 2.56
C ASP A 5 -31.99 26.05 2.20
N PHE A 6 -32.16 27.36 2.31
CA PHE A 6 -31.09 28.34 2.08
C PHE A 6 -29.91 28.18 3.06
N ASP A 7 -30.19 27.90 4.33
CA ASP A 7 -29.16 27.69 5.35
C ASP A 7 -28.36 26.40 5.08
N THR A 8 -29.04 25.34 4.58
CA THR A 8 -28.40 24.07 4.23
C THR A 8 -27.49 24.21 3.00
N ALA A 9 -27.95 24.90 1.95
CA ALA A 9 -27.15 25.16 0.75
C ALA A 9 -25.90 26.01 1.06
N LEU A 10 -26.06 27.07 1.85
CA LEU A 10 -24.94 27.91 2.28
C LEU A 10 -23.96 27.15 3.17
N TRP A 11 -24.46 26.32 4.08
CA TRP A 11 -23.62 25.44 4.90
C TRP A 11 -22.79 24.48 4.04
N LEU A 12 -23.40 23.83 3.05
CA LEU A 12 -22.69 22.96 2.11
C LEU A 12 -21.62 23.71 1.33
N HIS A 13 -21.93 24.89 0.82
CA HIS A 13 -20.95 25.72 0.10
C HIS A 13 -19.78 26.09 1.01
N ASN A 14 -20.03 26.46 2.27
CA ASN A 14 -18.96 26.77 3.22
C ASN A 14 -18.08 25.56 3.56
N LYS A 15 -18.66 24.36 3.61
CA LYS A 15 -17.93 23.13 3.93
C LYS A 15 -17.22 22.49 2.75
N LEU A 16 -17.76 22.60 1.54
CA LEU A 16 -17.27 21.88 0.35
C LEU A 16 -16.80 22.83 -0.77
N GLY A 17 -17.34 24.04 -0.86
CA GLY A 17 -17.06 24.99 -1.96
C GLY A 17 -15.84 25.88 -1.76
N THR A 18 -15.32 25.99 -0.53
CA THR A 18 -14.23 26.93 -0.20
C THR A 18 -12.82 26.36 -0.39
N SER A 19 -12.68 25.05 -0.60
CA SER A 19 -11.38 24.40 -0.76
C SER A 19 -11.01 24.24 -2.24
N ASN A 20 -9.78 24.64 -2.59
CA ASN A 20 -9.17 24.30 -3.89
C ASN A 20 -8.95 22.78 -4.05
N ASP A 21 -8.97 22.04 -2.93
CA ASP A 21 -8.94 20.58 -2.93
C ASP A 21 -10.18 20.02 -3.63
N GLN A 22 -9.96 19.16 -4.63
CA GLN A 22 -11.01 18.51 -5.41
C GLN A 22 -11.56 17.25 -4.72
N TRP A 23 -10.91 16.78 -3.65
CA TRP A 23 -11.38 15.63 -2.88
C TRP A 23 -12.41 16.03 -1.83
N SER A 24 -13.29 15.10 -1.47
CA SER A 24 -14.23 15.31 -0.37
C SER A 24 -13.47 15.32 0.96
N GLY A 25 -13.58 16.41 1.72
CA GLY A 25 -12.98 16.48 3.06
C GLY A 25 -13.59 15.48 4.02
N LYS A 26 -12.78 14.71 4.77
CA LYS A 26 -13.23 13.67 5.72
C LYS A 26 -14.20 14.17 6.80
N THR A 27 -14.27 15.47 7.02
CA THR A 27 -15.09 16.11 8.07
C THR A 27 -16.56 16.30 7.69
N ILE A 28 -16.92 16.25 6.39
CA ILE A 28 -18.33 16.40 5.98
C ILE A 28 -19.16 15.19 6.41
N VAL A 29 -18.60 13.99 6.23
CA VAL A 29 -19.27 12.71 6.48
C VAL A 29 -19.75 12.59 7.93
N SER A 30 -18.93 13.03 8.90
CA SER A 30 -19.30 12.99 10.32
C SER A 30 -20.40 13.98 10.70
N GLN A 31 -20.64 14.99 9.86
CA GLN A 31 -21.68 15.99 10.06
C GLN A 31 -22.94 15.68 9.26
N LEU A 32 -22.92 14.70 8.34
CA LEU A 32 -24.11 14.25 7.64
C LEU A 32 -25.04 13.51 8.59
N SER A 33 -26.32 13.74 8.43
CA SER A 33 -27.39 13.08 9.13
C SER A 33 -28.55 12.87 8.16
N ARG A 34 -29.47 11.96 8.49
CA ARG A 34 -30.67 11.72 7.68
C ARG A 34 -31.43 13.01 7.39
N ASP A 35 -31.64 13.85 8.40
CA ASP A 35 -32.36 15.12 8.23
C ASP A 35 -31.63 16.09 7.31
N LYS A 36 -30.30 16.14 7.38
CA LYS A 36 -29.51 16.95 6.45
C LYS A 36 -29.61 16.44 5.03
N LEU A 37 -29.57 15.13 4.80
CA LEU A 37 -29.72 14.56 3.46
C LEU A 37 -31.09 14.90 2.85
N ARG A 38 -32.16 14.92 3.65
CA ARG A 38 -33.49 15.39 3.21
C ARG A 38 -33.47 16.84 2.76
N ASN A 39 -32.88 17.73 3.57
CA ASN A 39 -32.77 19.15 3.21
C ASN A 39 -31.87 19.36 1.97
N ILE A 40 -30.81 18.55 1.84
CA ILE A 40 -29.89 18.59 0.70
C ILE A 40 -30.61 18.23 -0.60
N ARG A 41 -31.48 17.21 -0.57
CA ARG A 41 -32.31 16.85 -1.72
C ARG A 41 -33.10 18.06 -2.24
N ASP A 42 -33.70 18.82 -1.33
CA ASP A 42 -34.56 19.94 -1.69
C ASP A 42 -33.80 21.14 -2.28
N CYS A 43 -32.51 21.31 -1.94
CA CYS A 43 -31.66 22.38 -2.48
C CYS A 43 -30.60 21.90 -3.49
N PHE A 44 -30.62 20.62 -3.90
CA PHE A 44 -29.51 20.01 -4.64
C PHE A 44 -29.23 20.70 -5.98
N ILE A 45 -30.29 21.02 -6.72
CA ILE A 45 -30.20 21.60 -8.07
C ILE A 45 -29.48 22.96 -8.05
N ASP A 46 -29.72 23.75 -7.00
CA ASP A 46 -29.16 25.10 -6.82
C ASP A 46 -27.68 25.09 -6.38
N LEU A 47 -27.14 23.92 -6.03
CA LEU A 47 -25.74 23.82 -5.61
C LEU A 47 -24.80 24.01 -6.79
N GLN A 48 -23.64 24.61 -6.51
CA GLN A 48 -22.56 24.67 -7.48
C GLN A 48 -22.07 23.26 -7.83
N PRO A 49 -21.66 23.01 -9.09
CA PRO A 49 -21.23 21.67 -9.52
C PRO A 49 -20.10 21.08 -8.69
N GLN A 50 -19.11 21.88 -8.25
CA GLN A 50 -18.03 21.37 -7.39
C GLN A 50 -18.54 20.87 -6.03
N VAL A 51 -19.56 21.53 -5.47
CA VAL A 51 -20.19 21.11 -4.21
C VAL A 51 -20.97 19.81 -4.43
N LYS A 52 -21.71 19.69 -5.54
CA LYS A 52 -22.41 18.46 -5.94
C LYS A 52 -21.44 17.28 -6.05
N LEU A 53 -20.34 17.44 -6.80
CA LEU A 53 -19.34 16.38 -7.00
C LEU A 53 -18.73 15.92 -5.67
N LYS A 54 -18.31 16.86 -4.81
CA LYS A 54 -17.73 16.53 -3.50
C LYS A 54 -18.75 15.85 -2.58
N LEU A 55 -20.02 16.24 -2.64
CA LEU A 55 -21.09 15.60 -1.89
C LEU A 55 -21.33 14.16 -2.37
N LEU A 56 -21.43 13.95 -3.69
CA LEU A 56 -21.60 12.61 -4.27
C LEU A 56 -20.43 11.68 -3.91
N LEU A 57 -19.19 12.18 -4.03
CA LEU A 57 -18.00 11.44 -3.61
C LEU A 57 -17.93 11.24 -2.08
N ALA A 58 -18.59 12.08 -1.28
CA ALA A 58 -18.65 11.84 0.16
C ALA A 58 -19.52 10.62 0.52
N ILE A 59 -20.46 10.21 -0.35
CA ILE A 59 -21.36 9.06 -0.11
C ILE A 59 -20.55 7.78 0.11
N ILE A 60 -19.50 7.55 -0.68
CA ILE A 60 -18.64 6.35 -0.56
C ILE A 60 -17.83 6.30 0.75
N HIS A 61 -17.73 7.42 1.46
CA HIS A 61 -17.03 7.51 2.73
C HIS A 61 -17.96 7.38 3.94
N ILE A 62 -19.28 7.35 3.73
CA ILE A 62 -20.27 7.11 4.79
C ILE A 62 -20.13 5.66 5.29
N ALA A 63 -20.14 5.46 6.61
CA ALA A 63 -20.08 4.13 7.19
C ALA A 63 -21.27 3.28 6.73
N LYS A 64 -21.03 1.99 6.42
CA LYS A 64 -22.02 1.04 5.90
C LYS A 64 -23.39 1.11 6.60
N ARG A 65 -23.40 1.09 7.95
CA ARG A 65 -24.62 1.21 8.77
C ARG A 65 -25.45 2.45 8.41
N ASN A 66 -24.80 3.59 8.29
CA ASN A 66 -25.49 4.85 7.99
C ASN A 66 -25.98 4.89 6.54
N VAL A 67 -25.28 4.25 5.60
CA VAL A 67 -25.75 4.13 4.21
C VAL A 67 -27.01 3.29 4.14
N GLU A 68 -27.05 2.17 4.86
CA GLU A 68 -28.25 1.31 4.96
C GLU A 68 -29.42 2.06 5.62
N ASP A 69 -29.14 2.80 6.69
CA ASP A 69 -30.15 3.60 7.38
C ASP A 69 -30.67 4.74 6.49
N TRP A 70 -29.82 5.49 5.80
CA TRP A 70 -30.22 6.68 5.03
C TRP A 70 -30.40 6.39 3.53
N ARG A 71 -30.62 5.12 3.19
CA ARG A 71 -30.66 4.63 1.81
C ARG A 71 -31.63 5.38 0.93
N ALA A 72 -32.86 5.60 1.38
CA ALA A 72 -33.89 6.27 0.60
C ALA A 72 -33.49 7.72 0.28
N GLU A 73 -32.98 8.45 1.27
CA GLU A 73 -32.51 9.82 1.07
C GLU A 73 -31.31 9.90 0.11
N LEU A 74 -30.41 8.91 0.14
CA LEU A 74 -29.27 8.83 -0.76
C LEU A 74 -29.68 8.50 -2.20
N GLU A 75 -30.62 7.56 -2.38
CA GLU A 75 -31.17 7.23 -3.70
C GLU A 75 -31.89 8.43 -4.32
N ASP A 76 -32.72 9.14 -3.54
CA ASP A 76 -33.39 10.37 -4.01
C ASP A 76 -32.39 11.42 -4.53
N ILE A 77 -31.29 11.66 -3.80
CA ILE A 77 -30.25 12.60 -4.21
C ILE A 77 -29.57 12.13 -5.50
N LEU A 78 -29.27 10.83 -5.61
CA LEU A 78 -28.65 10.27 -6.81
C LEU A 78 -29.57 10.38 -8.02
N ASP A 79 -30.86 10.09 -7.87
CA ASP A 79 -31.83 10.20 -8.95
C ASP A 79 -31.96 11.65 -9.47
N ILE A 80 -31.95 12.64 -8.57
CA ILE A 80 -31.89 14.06 -8.98
C ILE A 80 -30.56 14.38 -9.67
N ALA A 81 -29.44 13.86 -9.17
CA ALA A 81 -28.12 14.13 -9.70
C ALA A 81 -27.88 13.52 -11.09
N VAL A 82 -28.51 12.38 -11.40
CA VAL A 82 -28.49 11.77 -12.75
C VAL A 82 -29.14 12.72 -13.76
N LEU A 83 -30.25 13.35 -13.38
CA LEU A 83 -31.02 14.29 -14.21
C LEU A 83 -30.45 15.71 -14.21
N ASP A 84 -29.29 15.95 -13.60
CA ASP A 84 -28.72 17.28 -13.45
C ASP A 84 -28.12 17.79 -14.77
N ASP A 85 -28.90 18.61 -15.47
CA ASP A 85 -28.52 19.26 -16.73
C ASP A 85 -27.64 20.53 -16.52
N SER A 86 -27.01 20.69 -15.36
CA SER A 86 -26.27 21.92 -14.98
C SER A 86 -24.95 22.15 -15.76
N GLY A 87 -24.86 21.67 -17.00
CA GLY A 87 -23.73 21.84 -17.92
C GLY A 87 -22.49 21.03 -17.57
N GLN A 88 -22.47 20.32 -16.44
CA GLN A 88 -21.33 19.52 -15.98
C GLN A 88 -21.64 18.03 -15.97
N ARG A 89 -21.29 17.36 -17.07
CA ARG A 89 -21.49 15.92 -17.29
C ARG A 89 -20.89 15.02 -16.20
N TRP A 90 -19.94 15.53 -15.42
CA TRP A 90 -19.34 14.80 -14.30
C TRP A 90 -20.35 14.48 -13.20
N VAL A 91 -21.32 15.35 -12.92
CA VAL A 91 -22.31 15.13 -11.84
C VAL A 91 -23.18 13.92 -12.17
N SER A 92 -23.79 13.91 -13.35
CA SER A 92 -24.62 12.80 -13.81
C SER A 92 -23.82 11.50 -13.94
N THR A 93 -22.59 11.55 -14.45
CA THR A 93 -21.72 10.37 -14.59
C THR A 93 -21.39 9.75 -13.23
N ILE A 94 -21.00 10.56 -12.24
CA ILE A 94 -20.72 10.05 -10.88
C ILE A 94 -21.99 9.54 -10.22
N ALA A 95 -23.12 10.21 -10.41
CA ALA A 95 -24.40 9.74 -9.88
C ALA A 95 -24.79 8.38 -10.48
N GLU A 96 -24.59 8.20 -11.79
CA GLU A 96 -24.86 6.92 -12.48
C GLU A 96 -23.90 5.81 -12.03
N LEU A 97 -22.62 6.12 -11.82
CA LEU A 97 -21.63 5.21 -11.21
C LEU A 97 -22.05 4.77 -9.80
N LEU A 98 -22.63 5.67 -9.01
CA LEU A 98 -23.03 5.41 -7.63
C LEU A 98 -24.48 4.92 -7.49
N ARG A 99 -25.21 4.74 -8.59
CA ARG A 99 -26.65 4.41 -8.60
C ARG A 99 -27.02 3.22 -7.71
N TYR A 100 -26.21 2.17 -7.71
CA TYR A 100 -26.44 0.95 -6.93
C TYR A 100 -25.68 0.91 -5.60
N TYR A 101 -24.88 1.94 -5.31
CA TYR A 101 -24.03 1.96 -4.12
C TYR A 101 -24.84 1.95 -2.81
N PRO A 102 -25.91 2.75 -2.63
CA PRO A 102 -26.72 2.69 -1.42
C PRO A 102 -27.46 1.36 -1.20
N ARG A 103 -27.60 0.53 -2.24
CA ARG A 103 -28.29 -0.76 -2.19
C ARG A 103 -27.33 -1.91 -1.92
N ASP A 104 -26.31 -2.05 -2.77
CA ASP A 104 -25.48 -3.25 -2.85
C ASP A 104 -24.01 -2.98 -2.53
N PHE A 105 -23.64 -1.72 -2.26
CA PHE A 105 -22.25 -1.28 -2.11
C PHE A 105 -21.39 -1.59 -3.34
N GLN A 106 -22.03 -1.63 -4.52
CA GLN A 106 -21.40 -1.85 -5.82
C GLN A 106 -21.37 -0.55 -6.62
N ILE A 107 -20.29 -0.35 -7.36
CA ILE A 107 -20.18 0.71 -8.36
C ILE A 107 -20.77 0.19 -9.66
N ASN A 108 -21.69 0.94 -10.25
CA ASN A 108 -22.24 0.63 -11.56
C ASN A 108 -21.17 0.89 -12.63
N LEU A 109 -20.82 -0.13 -13.41
CA LEU A 109 -19.89 0.01 -14.53
C LEU A 109 -20.59 0.18 -15.89
N ASN A 110 -21.92 0.05 -15.91
CA ASN A 110 -22.74 0.21 -17.11
C ASN A 110 -23.39 1.61 -17.12
N ILE A 111 -22.69 2.57 -17.72
CA ILE A 111 -23.11 3.98 -17.80
C ILE A 111 -23.86 4.19 -19.12
N VAL A 112 -25.19 4.27 -19.05
CA VAL A 112 -26.11 4.34 -20.21
C VAL A 112 -25.99 5.69 -20.92
N GLU A 113 -25.96 6.78 -20.17
CA GLU A 113 -26.07 8.10 -20.81
C GLU A 113 -24.77 8.58 -21.48
N ASN A 114 -23.64 7.92 -21.22
CA ASN A 114 -22.34 8.21 -21.86
C ASN A 114 -21.76 6.98 -22.58
N THR A 115 -22.60 5.99 -22.86
CA THR A 115 -22.17 4.68 -23.40
C THR A 115 -21.29 4.81 -24.65
N SER A 116 -21.55 5.77 -25.55
CA SER A 116 -20.73 5.95 -26.76
C SER A 116 -19.28 6.33 -26.44
N VAL A 117 -19.06 7.36 -25.59
CA VAL A 117 -17.72 7.82 -25.19
C VAL A 117 -16.94 6.69 -24.50
N PHE A 118 -17.61 5.94 -23.61
CA PHE A 118 -16.98 4.81 -22.94
C PHE A 118 -16.68 3.66 -23.89
N ASN A 119 -17.58 3.35 -24.82
CA ASN A 119 -17.36 2.28 -25.80
C ASN A 119 -16.23 2.61 -26.77
N ASP A 120 -16.13 3.86 -27.21
CA ASP A 120 -15.04 4.33 -28.07
C ASP A 120 -13.70 4.17 -27.35
N LEU A 121 -13.60 4.65 -26.09
CA LEU A 121 -12.41 4.48 -25.26
C LEU A 121 -12.07 3.02 -24.97
N VAL A 122 -13.07 2.18 -24.66
CA VAL A 122 -12.87 0.74 -24.43
C VAL A 122 -12.37 0.05 -25.69
N THR A 123 -12.88 0.45 -26.86
CA THR A 123 -12.45 -0.10 -28.15
C THR A 123 -11.02 0.34 -28.47
N GLU A 124 -10.69 1.61 -28.27
CA GLU A 124 -9.33 2.15 -28.43
C GLU A 124 -8.34 1.42 -27.50
N LEU A 125 -8.69 1.25 -26.23
CA LEU A 125 -7.87 0.52 -25.27
C LEU A 125 -7.69 -0.95 -25.67
N LYS A 126 -8.76 -1.64 -26.11
CA LYS A 126 -8.66 -3.03 -26.58
C LYS A 126 -7.70 -3.16 -27.77
N ASN A 127 -7.82 -2.28 -28.76
CA ASN A 127 -6.93 -2.27 -29.92
C ASN A 127 -5.48 -2.00 -29.48
N ALA A 128 -5.26 -1.06 -28.56
CA ALA A 128 -3.93 -0.81 -28.01
C ALA A 128 -3.36 -2.01 -27.24
N PHE A 129 -4.19 -2.77 -26.52
CA PHE A 129 -3.77 -4.00 -25.84
C PHE A 129 -3.48 -5.14 -26.83
N ASP A 130 -4.17 -5.22 -27.96
CA ASP A 130 -3.92 -6.22 -29.01
C ASP A 130 -2.62 -5.95 -29.78
N GLU A 131 -2.18 -4.69 -29.89
CA GLU A 131 -0.92 -4.29 -30.53
C GLU A 131 0.32 -4.49 -29.65
N ILE A 132 0.15 -4.56 -28.32
CA ILE A 132 1.25 -4.77 -27.39
C ILE A 132 1.62 -6.25 -27.37
N ASP A 133 2.80 -6.59 -27.88
CA ASP A 133 3.38 -7.91 -27.66
C ASP A 133 3.67 -8.05 -26.16
N ILE A 134 2.87 -8.88 -25.48
CA ILE A 134 2.82 -9.02 -24.01
C ILE A 134 4.05 -9.77 -23.47
N ASP A 135 5.22 -9.61 -24.12
CA ASP A 135 6.48 -10.22 -23.72
C ASP A 135 7.03 -9.66 -22.40
N CYS A 136 6.44 -8.56 -21.92
CA CYS A 136 6.67 -8.00 -20.59
C CYS A 136 5.36 -7.91 -19.80
N ALA A 137 4.54 -8.97 -19.77
CA ALA A 137 3.30 -9.04 -18.99
C ALA A 137 3.54 -8.53 -17.56
N MET A 138 3.22 -7.26 -17.32
CA MET A 138 3.27 -6.68 -15.99
C MET A 138 2.18 -7.37 -15.20
N LEU A 139 2.58 -8.34 -14.39
CA LEU A 139 1.65 -9.01 -13.51
C LEU A 139 1.17 -8.01 -12.44
N PRO A 140 -0.09 -8.14 -12.00
CA PRO A 140 -0.58 -7.41 -10.86
C PRO A 140 0.31 -7.57 -9.61
N LEU A 141 0.36 -6.56 -8.74
CA LEU A 141 1.30 -6.53 -7.61
C LEU A 141 1.06 -7.65 -6.58
N GLU A 142 -0.19 -8.12 -6.47
CA GLU A 142 -0.56 -9.25 -5.63
C GLU A 142 0.17 -10.54 -6.00
N CYS A 143 0.64 -10.66 -7.25
CA CYS A 143 1.36 -11.83 -7.73
C CYS A 143 2.66 -12.10 -6.97
N ILE A 144 3.28 -11.08 -6.38
CA ILE A 144 4.50 -11.23 -5.57
C ILE A 144 4.25 -12.12 -4.34
N TYR A 145 3.01 -12.23 -3.90
CA TYR A 145 2.62 -12.96 -2.68
C TYR A 145 1.96 -14.30 -2.95
N LEU A 146 1.69 -14.65 -4.22
CA LEU A 146 1.04 -15.90 -4.57
C LEU A 146 2.05 -17.06 -4.62
N ASN A 147 1.60 -18.23 -4.17
CA ASN A 147 2.35 -19.45 -4.42
C ASN A 147 2.29 -19.83 -5.91
N LYS A 148 3.21 -20.70 -6.35
CA LYS A 148 3.33 -21.10 -7.76
C LYS A 148 2.01 -21.68 -8.33
N ASN A 149 1.28 -22.47 -7.54
CA ASN A 149 0.06 -23.12 -8.01
C ASN A 149 -1.08 -22.12 -8.22
N ALA A 150 -1.26 -21.18 -7.29
CA ALA A 150 -2.23 -20.09 -7.40
C ALA A 150 -1.90 -19.16 -8.56
N MET A 151 -0.60 -18.86 -8.74
CA MET A 151 -0.12 -18.07 -9.88
C MET A 151 -0.50 -18.72 -11.21
N THR A 152 -0.20 -20.02 -11.37
CA THR A 152 -0.51 -20.75 -12.59
C THR A 152 -2.01 -20.92 -12.82
N ALA A 153 -2.82 -21.02 -11.76
CA ALA A 153 -4.27 -21.10 -11.89
C ALA A 153 -4.91 -19.78 -12.37
N LEU A 154 -4.37 -18.62 -11.97
CA LEU A 154 -4.93 -17.31 -12.31
C LEU A 154 -4.37 -16.74 -13.62
N PHE A 155 -3.06 -16.87 -13.84
CA PHE A 155 -2.33 -16.22 -14.93
C PHE A 155 -1.70 -17.21 -15.90
N GLY A 156 -1.94 -18.51 -15.73
CA GLY A 156 -1.33 -19.55 -16.55
C GLY A 156 0.16 -19.77 -16.27
N PRO A 157 0.78 -20.68 -17.02
CA PRO A 157 2.21 -20.95 -16.90
C PRO A 157 3.00 -19.69 -17.28
N GLN A 158 3.89 -19.26 -16.37
CA GLN A 158 4.71 -18.09 -16.60
C GLN A 158 5.84 -18.40 -17.60
N PRO A 159 6.15 -17.47 -18.53
CA PRO A 159 7.24 -17.66 -19.48
C PRO A 159 8.56 -17.84 -18.72
N LEU A 160 9.39 -18.74 -19.23
CA LEU A 160 10.74 -18.92 -18.71
C LEU A 160 11.55 -17.66 -19.04
N PRO A 161 12.38 -17.16 -18.10
CA PRO A 161 13.25 -16.04 -18.39
C PRO A 161 14.12 -16.30 -19.62
N GLU A 162 14.25 -15.29 -20.49
CA GLU A 162 15.05 -15.40 -21.69
C GLU A 162 16.53 -15.66 -21.34
N LYS A 163 17.11 -16.67 -21.99
CA LYS A 163 18.49 -17.07 -21.74
C LYS A 163 19.45 -16.26 -22.62
N HIS A 164 19.82 -15.07 -22.16
CA HIS A 164 20.73 -14.20 -22.92
C HIS A 164 22.18 -14.71 -23.01
N PHE A 165 22.61 -15.56 -22.07
CA PHE A 165 23.96 -16.16 -22.09
C PHE A 165 24.01 -17.48 -21.31
N THR A 166 25.10 -18.23 -21.48
CA THR A 166 25.41 -19.43 -20.70
C THR A 166 26.44 -19.15 -19.62
N LEU A 167 26.09 -19.39 -18.36
CA LEU A 167 27.04 -19.36 -17.25
C LEU A 167 28.04 -20.52 -17.35
N ILE A 168 29.33 -20.19 -17.51
CA ILE A 168 30.42 -21.19 -17.57
C ILE A 168 30.73 -21.74 -16.16
N ARG A 169 30.57 -20.91 -15.12
CA ARG A 169 30.81 -21.26 -13.73
C ARG A 169 29.69 -20.71 -12.86
N LYS A 170 29.39 -21.40 -11.74
CA LYS A 170 28.42 -20.92 -10.75
C LYS A 170 28.88 -19.59 -10.13
N PRO A 171 27.96 -18.67 -9.81
CA PRO A 171 28.31 -17.41 -9.16
C PRO A 171 28.81 -17.62 -7.72
N LYS A 172 29.54 -16.63 -7.19
CA LYS A 172 30.08 -16.65 -5.82
C LYS A 172 29.02 -16.88 -4.74
N SER A 173 27.78 -16.43 -4.97
CA SER A 173 26.64 -16.65 -4.06
C SER A 173 26.33 -18.13 -3.84
N ALA A 174 26.63 -19.01 -4.79
CA ALA A 174 26.45 -20.46 -4.63
C ALA A 174 27.40 -21.03 -3.56
N ALA A 175 28.67 -20.60 -3.55
CA ALA A 175 29.65 -21.01 -2.53
C ALA A 175 29.25 -20.48 -1.14
N ILE A 176 28.83 -19.21 -1.07
CA ILE A 176 28.37 -18.59 0.19
C ILE A 176 27.14 -19.33 0.74
N ARG A 177 26.17 -19.68 -0.10
CA ARG A 177 24.99 -20.46 0.31
C ARG A 177 25.36 -21.84 0.83
N ALA A 178 26.32 -22.53 0.19
CA ALA A 178 26.79 -23.84 0.65
C ALA A 178 27.49 -23.76 2.01
N GLU A 179 28.33 -22.75 2.21
CA GLU A 179 29.00 -22.52 3.50
C GLU A 179 28.00 -22.22 4.62
N LEU A 180 26.97 -21.40 4.35
CA LEU A 180 25.91 -21.11 5.32
C LEU A 180 25.10 -22.34 5.69
N LEU A 181 24.77 -23.20 4.72
CA LEU A 181 24.06 -24.46 4.97
C LEU A 181 24.91 -25.48 5.74
N GLN A 182 26.21 -25.52 5.48
CA GLN A 182 27.12 -26.38 6.24
C GLN A 182 27.24 -25.89 7.69
N ARG A 183 27.48 -24.59 7.89
CA ARG A 183 27.54 -23.98 9.23
C ARG A 183 26.25 -24.19 10.02
N SER A 184 25.08 -24.09 9.38
CA SER A 184 23.80 -24.35 10.04
C SER A 184 23.62 -25.82 10.41
N SER A 185 24.03 -26.75 9.54
CA SER A 185 24.03 -28.19 9.82
C SER A 185 24.95 -28.55 10.99
N ASP A 186 26.17 -28.00 11.02
CA ASP A 186 27.14 -28.24 12.08
C ASP A 186 26.61 -27.75 13.44
N ALA A 187 25.98 -26.56 13.47
CA ALA A 187 25.33 -26.01 14.65
C ALA A 187 24.16 -26.88 15.15
N LEU A 188 23.29 -27.37 14.25
CA LEU A 188 22.19 -28.28 14.60
C LEU A 188 22.68 -29.63 15.12
N SER A 189 23.80 -30.11 14.60
CA SER A 189 24.40 -31.39 15.03
C SER A 189 25.09 -31.32 16.40
N GLY A 190 25.14 -30.14 17.03
CA GLY A 190 25.83 -29.95 18.31
C GLY A 190 27.36 -30.10 18.22
N LYS A 191 27.91 -30.26 17.01
CA LYS A 191 29.34 -30.21 16.74
C LYS A 191 29.80 -28.76 16.75
N SER A 192 29.74 -28.13 17.92
CA SER A 192 30.50 -26.91 18.18
C SER A 192 31.98 -27.27 18.17
N LEU A 193 32.59 -27.30 16.98
CA LEU A 193 34.04 -27.24 16.84
C LEU A 193 34.46 -25.81 17.17
N THR A 194 34.69 -25.57 18.46
CA THR A 194 35.53 -24.49 18.96
C THR A 194 36.95 -24.68 18.44
N THR A 195 37.21 -24.31 17.19
CA THR A 195 38.59 -24.14 16.68
C THR A 195 38.61 -22.99 15.67
N THR A 196 38.31 -21.79 16.15
CA THR A 196 39.05 -20.62 15.67
C THR A 196 40.38 -20.57 16.43
N PRO A 197 41.54 -20.38 15.76
CA PRO A 197 42.79 -20.19 16.46
C PRO A 197 42.73 -18.85 17.18
N SER A 198 42.41 -18.88 18.47
CA SER A 198 42.56 -17.74 19.37
C SER A 198 44.05 -17.40 19.45
N ILE A 199 44.42 -16.23 18.93
CA ILE A 199 45.73 -15.64 19.16
C ILE A 199 45.81 -15.36 20.68
N PRO A 200 46.79 -15.92 21.42
CA PRO A 200 46.85 -15.76 22.86
C PRO A 200 47.33 -14.33 23.19
N ILE A 201 46.40 -13.49 23.67
CA ILE A 201 46.76 -12.22 24.31
C ILE A 201 47.29 -12.56 25.71
N ARG A 202 48.62 -12.48 25.85
CA ARG A 202 49.33 -12.64 27.12
C ARG A 202 49.08 -11.42 28.00
N MET A 203 47.98 -11.43 28.77
CA MET A 203 47.74 -10.44 29.82
C MET A 203 48.68 -10.74 30.99
N ARG A 204 49.67 -9.87 31.20
CA ARG A 204 50.56 -9.88 32.35
C ARG A 204 49.75 -9.51 33.59
N GLY A 205 49.89 -10.30 34.64
CA GLY A 205 49.02 -10.25 35.82
C GLY A 205 49.16 -9.00 36.68
N VAL A 206 48.07 -8.69 37.35
CA VAL A 206 48.09 -8.12 38.70
C VAL A 206 47.12 -8.97 39.51
N SER A 207 47.68 -9.72 40.45
CA SER A 207 46.98 -10.55 41.41
C SER A 207 46.43 -9.69 42.53
N ASP A 208 45.14 -9.75 42.78
CA ASP A 208 44.56 -9.71 44.13
C ASP A 208 43.27 -10.56 44.13
N THR A 209 43.38 -11.71 44.77
CA THR A 209 42.35 -12.74 45.03
C THR A 209 41.42 -12.34 46.20
N PRO A 210 40.49 -13.18 46.68
CA PRO A 210 39.41 -13.96 46.06
C PRO A 210 38.07 -13.81 46.85
N LEU A 211 36.98 -14.47 46.41
CA LEU A 211 35.99 -15.23 47.22
C LEU A 211 34.69 -15.36 46.40
N ARG A 212 34.48 -16.48 45.69
CA ARG A 212 33.79 -17.69 46.17
C ARG A 212 32.28 -17.44 46.38
N GLY A 213 31.45 -17.97 45.47
CA GLY A 213 30.01 -18.07 45.74
C GLY A 213 29.10 -18.32 44.54
N ILE A 214 28.96 -19.59 44.12
CA ILE A 214 27.70 -20.31 43.78
C ILE A 214 26.47 -19.42 43.41
N SER A 215 25.72 -19.61 42.33
CA SER A 215 25.14 -20.85 41.82
C SER A 215 24.41 -20.60 40.49
N ALA A 216 24.26 -21.66 39.70
CA ALA A 216 23.54 -21.73 38.44
C ALA A 216 22.04 -21.45 38.59
N LYS A 217 21.48 -20.54 37.75
CA LYS A 217 20.12 -20.63 37.21
C LYS A 217 20.05 -20.03 35.80
N SER A 218 19.74 -20.92 34.84
CA SER A 218 19.34 -20.66 33.46
C SER A 218 18.06 -19.78 33.40
N PRO A 219 17.92 -18.84 32.44
CA PRO A 219 16.76 -17.95 32.38
C PRO A 219 15.58 -18.45 31.52
N PHE A 220 15.54 -19.71 31.10
CA PHE A 220 14.45 -20.23 30.26
C PHE A 220 13.71 -21.39 30.93
N ALA A 221 12.83 -21.08 31.88
CA ALA A 221 11.78 -21.98 32.31
C ALA A 221 10.61 -21.18 32.92
N SER A 222 9.57 -20.94 32.12
CA SER A 222 8.15 -21.14 32.48
C SER A 222 7.24 -20.29 31.59
N VAL A 223 6.74 -20.93 30.54
CA VAL A 223 5.42 -20.64 29.96
C VAL A 223 4.43 -21.55 30.69
N MET A 224 3.20 -21.05 30.91
CA MET A 224 2.01 -21.67 31.55
C MET A 224 1.74 -21.26 33.01
N LYS A 225 0.98 -20.17 33.21
CA LYS A 225 -0.25 -20.21 34.02
C LYS A 225 -1.13 -18.96 33.79
N ALA A 226 -2.44 -19.18 33.89
CA ALA A 226 -3.53 -18.31 33.49
C ALA A 226 -4.04 -17.35 34.59
N ASN A 227 -4.81 -16.37 34.10
CA ASN A 227 -5.96 -15.66 34.68
C ASN A 227 -5.81 -14.34 35.49
N SER A 228 -6.70 -13.43 35.07
CA SER A 228 -7.52 -12.46 35.82
C SER A 228 -7.15 -10.95 35.81
N ALA A 229 -8.10 -10.21 35.22
CA ALA A 229 -8.49 -8.80 35.30
C ALA A 229 -7.77 -7.82 36.25
N ALA A 230 -7.42 -6.63 35.73
CA ALA A 230 -7.88 -5.32 36.23
C ALA A 230 -7.33 -4.14 35.40
N LYS A 231 -8.12 -3.07 35.39
CA LYS A 231 -7.97 -1.77 34.70
C LYS A 231 -6.70 -1.00 35.06
N GLY A 232 -6.22 -0.12 34.16
CA GLY A 232 -5.44 1.06 34.54
C GLY A 232 -4.46 1.54 33.48
N SER A 233 -4.78 2.68 32.87
CA SER A 233 -3.97 3.43 31.88
C SER A 233 -2.70 4.05 32.48
N GLY A 234 -1.59 4.01 31.74
CA GLY A 234 -0.40 4.84 31.95
C GLY A 234 0.63 4.69 30.82
N PRO A 235 1.29 5.77 30.35
CA PRO A 235 2.06 5.76 29.09
C PRO A 235 3.50 5.22 29.27
N ILE A 236 3.89 4.28 28.40
CA ILE A 236 5.24 3.70 28.36
C ILE A 236 6.15 4.56 27.48
N LYS A 237 7.18 5.14 28.12
CA LYS A 237 8.37 5.70 27.46
C LYS A 237 9.39 4.59 27.21
N SER A 238 10.18 4.80 26.16
CA SER A 238 11.46 4.18 25.79
C SER A 238 11.42 2.91 24.92
N GLN A 239 11.89 3.05 23.68
CA GLN A 239 12.59 1.97 22.98
C GLN A 239 14.10 2.20 23.07
N PRO A 240 14.90 1.13 23.23
CA PRO A 240 16.34 1.22 23.37
C PRO A 240 17.03 1.52 22.03
N LYS A 241 18.01 2.41 22.06
CA LYS A 241 18.92 2.69 20.93
C LYS A 241 19.74 1.43 20.64
N LEU A 242 19.43 0.74 19.53
CA LEU A 242 20.37 -0.22 18.96
C LEU A 242 21.60 0.52 18.46
N ARG A 243 22.76 0.09 18.94
CA ARG A 243 24.08 0.52 18.48
C ARG A 243 24.22 0.22 16.99
N ASP A 244 24.60 1.26 16.27
CA ASP A 244 24.88 1.30 14.84
C ASP A 244 26.03 0.34 14.50
N GLY A 245 25.67 -0.80 13.92
CA GLY A 245 26.60 -1.78 13.35
C GLY A 245 26.80 -1.43 11.89
N GLY A 246 27.90 -0.74 11.60
CA GLY A 246 28.20 -0.15 10.30
C GLY A 246 28.08 -1.11 9.12
N VAL A 247 27.11 -0.83 8.26
CA VAL A 247 27.11 -1.24 6.85
C VAL A 247 27.00 0.05 6.05
N LYS A 248 28.11 0.50 5.46
CA LYS A 248 28.10 1.63 4.53
C LYS A 248 27.39 1.19 3.25
N LEU A 249 26.18 1.69 3.03
CA LEU A 249 25.52 1.65 1.73
C LEU A 249 26.37 2.47 0.76
N LEU A 250 26.79 1.86 -0.34
CA LEU A 250 27.46 2.58 -1.42
C LEU A 250 26.38 3.27 -2.25
N GLU A 251 26.39 4.60 -2.25
CA GLU A 251 25.59 5.43 -3.17
C GLU A 251 26.08 5.21 -4.61
N ILE A 252 25.11 5.19 -5.54
CA ILE A 252 25.26 4.72 -6.93
C ILE A 252 26.23 5.59 -7.77
N ASP A 253 26.67 6.75 -7.26
CA ASP A 253 27.63 7.63 -7.94
C ASP A 253 29.13 7.31 -7.71
N GLN A 254 29.47 6.28 -6.89
CA GLN A 254 30.87 5.93 -6.60
C GLN A 254 31.39 4.65 -7.26
N GLN A 255 31.01 4.37 -8.52
CA GLN A 255 31.75 3.39 -9.32
C GLN A 255 33.02 4.01 -9.93
N PRO A 256 34.22 3.44 -9.73
CA PRO A 256 35.42 3.93 -10.39
C PRO A 256 35.39 3.61 -11.89
N SER A 257 35.47 4.66 -12.71
CA SER A 257 35.60 4.58 -14.16
C SER A 257 36.95 3.95 -14.55
N THR A 258 36.93 2.72 -15.06
CA THR A 258 38.14 2.11 -15.64
C THR A 258 38.24 2.42 -17.12
N SER A 259 38.45 3.68 -17.48
CA SER A 259 38.94 4.09 -18.81
C SER A 259 40.45 4.33 -18.75
N ARG A 260 41.24 3.24 -18.83
CA ARG A 260 42.68 3.38 -19.08
C ARG A 260 42.91 3.70 -20.56
N LYS A 261 43.20 4.97 -20.81
CA LYS A 261 43.86 5.49 -22.02
C LYS A 261 45.10 4.64 -22.36
N ARG A 262 45.21 4.21 -23.61
CA ARG A 262 46.51 3.91 -24.24
C ARG A 262 46.65 4.82 -25.47
N LYS A 263 47.48 5.85 -25.31
CA LYS A 263 48.01 6.69 -26.38
C LYS A 263 49.30 6.01 -26.87
N LYS A 264 49.42 5.76 -28.17
CA LYS A 264 50.69 5.65 -28.88
C LYS A 264 50.52 6.32 -30.25
N GLU A 265 51.12 7.49 -30.38
CA GLU A 265 51.65 8.09 -31.62
C GLU A 265 52.72 7.12 -32.19
N PHE A 266 53.11 7.01 -33.47
CA PHE A 266 53.10 7.86 -34.67
C PHE A 266 53.53 6.97 -35.87
N CYS A 267 53.09 7.25 -37.11
CA CYS A 267 53.91 7.36 -38.35
C CYS A 267 53.11 7.21 -39.65
N SER A 268 53.47 8.10 -40.59
CA SER A 268 52.91 8.40 -41.91
C SER A 268 52.87 7.27 -42.93
N GLY A 269 51.95 7.42 -43.89
CA GLY A 269 51.83 6.71 -45.16
C GLY A 269 50.55 7.11 -45.85
#